data_AF-A0A973D4R8-F1
#
_entry.id   AF-A0A973D4R8-F1
#
_cell.length_a   1.000
_cell.length_b   1.000
_cell.length_c   1.000
_cell.angle_alpha   90.00
_cell.angle_beta   90.00
_cell.angle_gamma   90.00
#
_symmetry.space_group_name_H-M   'P 1'
#
loop_
_entity.id
_entity.type
_entity.pdbx_description
1 polymer ?
#
loop_
_entity_poly.entity_id
_entity_poly.type
_entity_poly.pdbx_seq_one_letter_code
_entity_poly.pdbx_strand_id
1 'polypeptide(L)' 'LPDPPQDGLTNFEESVKTRQQFALHERNGHRSCTLVNLANIAVRTGRKLHFDPVSQRFPADEEANRMIRQPMRAPWRI' A
#
# COMPACT_ATOMS: atom_id res chain seq x y z
N LEU A 1 -21.98 5.34 11.46
CA LEU A 1 -21.78 6.22 10.28
C LEU A 1 -22.11 5.40 9.06
N PRO A 2 -22.80 5.94 8.04
CA PRO A 2 -22.93 5.25 6.76
C PRO A 2 -21.53 5.08 6.15
N ASP A 3 -21.34 4.00 5.41
CA ASP A 3 -20.10 3.80 4.66
C ASP A 3 -19.90 4.98 3.70
N PRO A 4 -18.66 5.46 3.54
CA PRO A 4 -18.37 6.48 2.54
C PRO A 4 -18.80 5.98 1.15
N PRO A 5 -19.26 6.88 0.26
CA PRO A 5 -19.61 6.51 -1.10
C PRO A 5 -18.43 5.79 -1.76
N GLN A 6 -18.71 4.60 -2.29
CA GLN A 6 -17.69 3.78 -2.93
C GLN A 6 -17.56 4.25 -4.38
N ASP A 7 -16.36 4.71 -4.73
CA ASP A 7 -16.05 5.07 -6.12
C ASP A 7 -15.95 3.78 -6.96
N GLY A 8 -16.87 3.61 -7.91
CA GLY A 8 -16.85 2.52 -8.88
C GLY A 8 -17.66 1.27 -8.49
N LEU A 9 -17.54 0.22 -9.30
CA LEU A 9 -18.29 -1.03 -9.10
C LEU A 9 -17.67 -1.86 -7.98
N THR A 10 -18.50 -2.29 -7.04
CA THR A 10 -18.09 -3.05 -5.84
C THR A 10 -18.27 -4.55 -6.01
N ASN A 11 -18.93 -4.97 -7.10
CA ASN A 11 -19.00 -6.34 -7.55
C ASN A 11 -17.90 -6.62 -8.60
N PHE A 12 -17.00 -7.56 -8.27
CA PHE A 12 -15.88 -7.92 -9.15
C PHE A 12 -16.35 -8.62 -10.44
N GLU A 13 -17.35 -9.51 -10.36
CA GLU A 13 -17.89 -10.21 -11.53
C GLU A 13 -18.46 -9.22 -12.55
N GLU A 14 -19.21 -8.23 -12.07
CA GLU A 14 -19.78 -7.18 -12.90
C GLU A 14 -18.69 -6.31 -13.54
N SER A 15 -17.66 -5.96 -12.78
CA SER A 15 -16.50 -5.21 -13.28
C SER A 15 -15.82 -5.94 -14.44
N VAL A 16 -15.65 -7.27 -14.31
CA VAL A 16 -15.05 -8.09 -15.37
C VAL A 16 -15.95 -8.14 -16.62
N LYS A 17 -17.25 -8.38 -16.44
CA LYS A 17 -18.21 -8.48 -17.56
C LYS A 17 -18.34 -7.16 -18.33
N THR A 18 -18.38 -6.04 -17.61
CA THR A 18 -18.61 -4.70 -18.18
C THR A 18 -17.32 -3.98 -18.56
N ARG A 19 -16.16 -4.54 -18.23
CA ARG A 19 -14.83 -3.91 -18.38
C ARG A 19 -14.73 -2.56 -17.64
N GLN A 20 -15.56 -2.34 -16.63
CA GLN A 20 -15.46 -1.17 -15.76
C GLN A 20 -14.47 -1.43 -14.62
N GLN A 21 -13.88 -0.36 -14.09
CA GLN A 21 -12.91 -0.46 -13.02
C GLN A 21 -13.57 -0.86 -11.70
N PHE A 22 -13.01 -1.89 -11.06
CA PHE A 22 -13.41 -2.34 -9.74
C PHE A 22 -13.02 -1.33 -8.67
N ALA A 23 -13.87 -1.09 -7.68
CA ALA A 23 -13.63 -0.10 -6.61
C ALA A 23 -12.32 -0.36 -5.84
N LEU A 24 -11.91 -1.62 -5.66
CA LEU A 24 -10.64 -2.01 -5.02
C LEU A 24 -9.57 -2.43 -6.04
N HIS A 25 -9.43 -1.67 -7.13
CA HIS A 25 -8.42 -1.89 -8.16
C HIS A 25 -6.98 -1.76 -7.63
N GLU A 26 -6.00 -2.08 -8.49
CA GLU A 26 -4.58 -2.24 -8.13
C GLU A 26 -3.97 -1.01 -7.45
N ARG A 27 -4.28 0.21 -7.92
CA ARG A 27 -3.82 1.44 -7.28
C ARG A 27 -4.39 1.64 -5.87
N ASN A 28 -5.67 1.31 -5.64
CA ASN A 28 -6.29 1.42 -4.31
C ASN A 28 -5.70 0.37 -3.37
N GLY A 29 -5.55 -0.86 -3.84
CA GLY A 29 -4.86 -1.92 -3.11
C GLY A 29 -3.42 -1.52 -2.73
N HIS A 30 -2.64 -1.01 -3.69
CA HIS A 30 -1.27 -0.55 -3.46
C HIS A 30 -1.19 0.55 -2.39
N ARG A 31 -2.06 1.57 -2.48
CA ARG A 31 -2.10 2.68 -1.51
C ARG A 31 -2.50 2.20 -0.11
N SER A 32 -3.50 1.33 -0.01
CA SER A 32 -3.93 0.73 1.25
C SER A 32 -2.78 -0.05 1.92
N CYS A 33 -2.15 -0.96 1.17
CA CYS A 33 -1.01 -1.73 1.67
C CYS A 33 0.19 -0.84 2.04
N THR A 34 0.42 0.24 1.28
CA THR A 34 1.46 1.22 1.59
C THR A 34 1.24 1.81 2.98
N LEU A 35 0.03 2.25 3.32
CA LEU A 35 -0.27 2.82 4.64
C LEU A 35 0.01 1.83 5.79
N VAL A 36 -0.41 0.57 5.64
CA VAL A 36 -0.15 -0.47 6.66
C VAL A 36 1.35 -0.69 6.83
N ASN A 37 2.12 -0.73 5.75
CA ASN A 37 3.57 -0.87 5.80
C ASN A 37 4.25 0.33 6.46
N LEU A 38 3.82 1.56 6.16
CA LEU A 38 4.34 2.77 6.80
C LEU A 38 4.08 2.76 8.31
N ALA A 39 2.89 2.33 8.74
CA ALA A 39 2.56 2.19 10.16
C ALA A 39 3.47 1.16 10.85
N ASN A 40 3.72 0.02 10.22
CA ASN A 40 4.65 -0.98 10.74
C ASN A 40 6.08 -0.43 10.90
N ILE A 41 6.57 0.35 9.94
CA ILE A 41 7.90 0.96 10.02
C ILE A 41 7.94 2.01 11.14
N ALA A 42 6.90 2.83 11.28
CA ALA A 42 6.79 3.83 12.36
C ALA A 42 6.80 3.16 13.75
N VAL A 43 6.07 2.06 13.92
CA VAL A 43 6.06 1.29 15.17
C VAL A 43 7.43 0.68 15.45
N ARG A 44 8.09 0.08 14.46
CA ARG A 44 9.40 -0.56 14.63
C ARG A 44 10.53 0.44 14.91
N THR A 45 10.46 1.63 14.35
CA THR A 45 11.46 2.69 14.56
C THR A 45 11.17 3.55 15.79
N GLY A 46 9.93 3.53 16.30
CA GLY A 46 9.52 4.27 17.50
C GLY A 46 9.50 5.79 17.32
N ARG A 47 9.45 6.29 16.08
CA ARG A 47 9.56 7.73 15.76
C ARG A 47 8.64 8.14 14.61
N LYS A 48 8.40 9.45 14.50
CA LYS A 48 7.69 10.03 13.35
C LYS A 48 8.56 9.91 12.09
N LEU A 49 7.94 9.54 10.98
CA LEU A 49 8.60 9.37 9.69
C LEU A 49 8.06 10.39 8.68
N HIS A 50 8.93 10.87 7.79
CA HIS A 50 8.56 11.68 6.64
C HIS A 50 8.65 10.81 5.39
N PHE A 51 7.52 10.59 4.73
CA PHE A 51 7.42 9.76 3.54
C PHE A 51 7.04 10.60 2.33
N ASP A 52 7.80 10.48 1.24
CA ASP A 52 7.45 11.05 -0.05
C ASP A 52 6.55 10.05 -0.82
N PRO A 53 5.25 10.35 -1.02
CA PRO A 53 4.34 9.46 -1.70
C PRO A 53 4.61 9.34 -3.21
N VAL A 54 5.41 10.23 -3.80
CA VAL A 54 5.76 10.20 -5.22
C VAL A 54 6.90 9.21 -5.45
N SER A 55 8.03 9.38 -4.78
CA SER A 55 9.16 8.44 -4.89
C SER A 55 8.99 7.16 -4.06
N GLN A 56 8.00 7.15 -3.16
CA GLN A 56 7.73 6.08 -2.19
C GLN A 56 8.93 5.75 -1.31
N ARG A 57 9.58 6.80 -0.78
CA ARG A 57 10.77 6.69 0.09
C ARG A 57 10.68 7.62 1.29
N PHE A 58 11.54 7.38 2.26
CA PHE A 58 11.78 8.28 3.38
C PHE A 58 13.01 9.15 3.08
N PRO A 59 12.85 10.47 2.82
CA PRO A 59 13.98 11.34 2.54
C PRO A 59 14.98 11.37 3.70
N ALA A 60 16.26 11.17 3.39
CA ALA A 60 17.36 11.13 4.35
C ALA A 60 17.23 10.11 5.51
N ASP A 61 16.46 9.03 5.31
CA ASP A 61 16.23 8.00 6.33
C ASP A 61 16.50 6.58 5.79
N GLU A 62 17.79 6.25 5.75
CA GLU A 62 18.27 4.95 5.27
C GLU A 62 17.77 3.77 6.12
N GLU A 63 17.59 3.98 7.43
CA GLU A 63 17.08 2.95 8.33
C GLU A 63 15.66 2.53 7.94
N ALA A 64 14.76 3.49 7.76
CA ALA A 64 13.39 3.23 7.33
C ALA A 64 13.35 2.70 5.88
N ASN A 65 14.19 3.24 4.99
CA ASN A 65 14.26 2.79 3.59
C ASN A 65 14.70 1.32 3.47
N ARG A 66 15.56 0.80 4.35
CA ARG A 66 15.89 -0.64 4.40
C ARG A 66 14.68 -1.51 4.71
N MET A 67 13.70 -1.02 5.45
CA MET A 67 12.49 -1.78 5.81
C MET A 67 11.46 -1.86 4.67
N ILE A 68 11.58 -1.01 3.64
CA ILE A 68 10.72 -1.06 2.44
C ILE A 68 10.94 -2.39 1.69
N ARG A 69 12.17 -2.89 1.66
CA ARG A 69 12.54 -4.15 1.01
C ARG A 69 12.92 -5.18 2.06
N GLN A 70 11.92 -5.88 2.59
CA GLN A 70 12.17 -7.00 3.47
C GLN A 70 12.80 -8.16 2.69
N PRO A 71 13.78 -8.88 3.27
CA PRO A 71 14.36 -10.04 2.61
C PRO A 71 13.28 -11.11 2.42
N MET A 72 13.29 -11.75 1.25
CA MET A 72 12.39 -12.86 0.99
C MET A 72 12.75 -14.06 1.86
N ARG A 73 11.74 -14.84 2.24
CA ARG A 73 11.94 -16.12 2.93
C ARG A 73 12.72 -17.07 2.02
N ALA A 74 13.80 -17.70 2.52
CA ALA A 74 14.52 -18.72 1.77
C ALA A 74 13.61 -19.93 1.41
N PRO A 75 13.80 -20.60 0.26
CA PRO A 75 14.79 -20.33 -0.81
C PRO A 75 14.30 -19.32 -1.87
N TRP A 76 13.21 -18.61 -1.62
CA TRP A 76 12.55 -17.76 -2.63
C TRP A 76 13.33 -16.48 -2.90
N ARG A 77 13.43 -16.10 -4.17
CA ARG A 77 14.06 -14.87 -4.68
C ARG A 77 13.28 -14.37 -5.90
N ILE A 78 13.24 -13.05 -6.08
CA ILE A 78 12.75 -12.35 -7.29
C ILE A 78 13.96 -11.88 -8.08
#